data_AF-A0A242DL72-F1
#
_entry.id   AF-A0A242DL72-F1
#
_cell.length_a   1.000
_cell.length_b   1.000
_cell.length_c   1.000
_cell.angle_alpha   90.00
_cell.angle_beta   90.00
_cell.angle_gamma   90.00
#
_symmetry.space_group_name_H-M   'P 1'
#
loop_
_entity.id
_entity.type
_entity.pdbx_description
1 polymer ?
#
loop_
_entity_poly.entity_id
_entity_poly.type
_entity_poly.pdbx_seq_one_letter_code
_entity_poly.pdbx_strand_id
1 'polypeptide(L)'
;MELLEKESIDFYLERAWTVLRYAFFKEEEYDRLTSHQEAVLEFLNYSSRLCAGWSWRIKEGLIVSKKIYAQKLYEFREEKINYTDIRFFDKMKEYPIYVNKEMMKAKR
;
A
#
# COMPACT_ATOMS: atom_id res chain seq x y z
N MET A 1 8.69 -12.82 -2.53
CA MET A 1 9.01 -11.38 -2.46
C MET A 1 8.91 -10.87 -1.01
N GLU A 2 9.75 -9.95 -0.56
CA GLU A 2 9.66 -9.34 0.79
C GLU A 2 9.60 -7.80 0.69
N LEU A 3 8.60 -7.16 1.30
CA LEU A 3 8.52 -5.70 1.40
C LEU A 3 9.52 -5.18 2.43
N LEU A 4 10.43 -4.30 2.01
CA LEU A 4 11.34 -3.56 2.89
C LEU A 4 10.59 -2.37 3.49
N GLU A 5 9.77 -2.64 4.50
CA GLU A 5 8.83 -1.66 5.07
C GLU A 5 9.53 -0.42 5.62
N LYS A 6 10.61 -0.62 6.38
CA LYS A 6 11.34 0.48 7.02
C LYS A 6 11.92 1.43 5.98
N GLU A 7 12.63 0.89 5.00
CA GLU A 7 13.24 1.63 3.89
C GLU A 7 12.18 2.38 3.08
N SER A 8 11.04 1.73 2.82
CA SER A 8 9.91 2.32 2.10
C SER A 8 9.29 3.49 2.86
N ILE A 9 9.09 3.36 4.17
CA ILE A 9 8.54 4.40 5.03
C ILE A 9 9.53 5.55 5.19
N ASP A 10 10.80 5.25 5.48
CA ASP A 10 11.83 6.26 5.69
C ASP A 10 11.98 7.13 4.43
N PHE A 11 12.07 6.50 3.25
CA PHE A 11 12.11 7.22 1.98
C PHE A 11 10.86 8.07 1.72
N TYR A 12 9.68 7.53 2.05
CA TYR A 12 8.41 8.25 1.93
C TYR A 12 8.38 9.51 2.80
N LEU A 13 8.86 9.40 4.04
CA LEU A 13 8.91 10.48 5.01
C LEU A 13 9.99 11.51 4.67
N GLU A 14 11.14 11.09 4.13
CA GLU A 14 12.21 11.97 3.67
C GLU A 14 11.76 12.91 2.57
N ARG A 15 10.99 12.40 1.59
CA ARG A 15 10.48 13.22 0.48
C ARG A 15 9.23 14.04 0.82
N ALA A 16 9.07 14.45 2.07
CA ALA A 16 7.98 15.30 2.53
C ALA A 16 6.59 14.78 2.12
N TRP A 17 6.41 13.45 2.17
CA TRP A 17 5.14 12.78 1.92
C TRP A 17 4.57 13.04 0.52
N THR A 18 5.39 12.82 -0.50
CA THR A 18 4.99 13.05 -1.90
C THR A 18 3.68 12.34 -2.25
N VAL A 19 2.97 12.88 -3.25
CA VAL A 19 1.82 12.21 -3.88
C VAL A 19 2.19 10.88 -4.56
N LEU A 20 3.47 10.69 -4.90
CA LEU A 20 3.98 9.46 -5.46
C LEU A 20 4.26 8.43 -4.35
N ARG A 21 3.82 7.19 -4.56
CA ARG A 21 4.02 6.09 -3.62
C ARG A 21 5.09 5.16 -4.16
N TYR A 22 6.02 4.81 -3.29
CA TYR A 22 7.14 3.94 -3.59
C TYR A 22 7.22 2.85 -2.51
N ALA A 23 7.60 1.65 -2.93
CA ALA A 23 7.97 0.58 -2.02
C ALA A 23 9.23 -0.12 -2.55
N PHE A 24 10.10 -0.47 -1.63
CA PHE A 24 11.29 -1.27 -1.89
C PHE A 24 10.99 -2.72 -1.56
N PHE A 25 11.44 -3.62 -2.41
CA PHE A 25 11.27 -5.04 -2.21
C PHE A 25 12.62 -5.74 -2.28
N LYS A 26 12.80 -6.74 -1.41
CA LYS A 26 13.86 -7.72 -1.51
C LYS A 26 13.30 -8.97 -2.18
N GLU A 27 14.04 -9.46 -3.16
CA GLU A 27 13.72 -10.69 -3.86
C GLU A 27 14.93 -11.59 -3.88
N GLU A 28 14.76 -12.83 -3.40
CA GLU A 28 15.85 -13.81 -3.39
C GLU A 28 15.96 -14.55 -4.73
N GLU A 29 14.81 -14.85 -5.36
CA GLU A 29 14.73 -15.47 -6.69
C GLU A 29 13.63 -14.79 -7.54
N TYR A 30 13.98 -14.35 -8.76
CA TYR A 30 13.04 -13.67 -9.66
C TYR A 30 12.23 -14.66 -10.52
N ASP A 31 10.99 -14.92 -10.12
CA ASP A 31 10.02 -15.77 -10.84
C ASP A 31 9.09 -14.97 -11.78
N ARG A 32 9.58 -13.82 -12.28
CA ARG A 32 8.89 -12.95 -13.26
C ARG A 32 7.46 -12.57 -12.85
N LEU A 33 6.47 -13.31 -13.34
CA LEU A 33 5.06 -12.97 -13.21
C LEU A 33 4.55 -13.16 -11.79
N THR A 34 4.89 -14.28 -11.15
CA THR A 34 4.46 -14.59 -9.78
C THR A 34 5.02 -13.53 -8.83
N SER A 35 6.32 -13.28 -8.92
CA SER A 35 7.02 -12.22 -8.20
C SER A 35 6.42 -10.84 -8.41
N HIS A 36 6.04 -10.51 -9.65
CA HIS A 36 5.43 -9.21 -9.95
C HIS A 36 4.03 -9.10 -9.34
N GLN A 37 3.22 -10.15 -9.41
CA GLN A 37 1.90 -10.17 -8.77
C GLN A 37 2.01 -10.03 -7.25
N GLU A 38 2.93 -10.76 -6.61
CA GLU A 38 3.22 -10.63 -5.18
C GLU A 38 3.64 -9.21 -4.82
N ALA A 39 4.58 -8.61 -5.58
CA ALA A 39 5.04 -7.25 -5.35
C ALA A 39 3.91 -6.22 -5.50
N VAL A 40 3.03 -6.37 -6.50
CA VAL A 40 1.88 -5.48 -6.70
C VAL A 40 0.90 -5.59 -5.54
N LEU A 41 0.58 -6.80 -5.08
CA LEU A 41 -0.35 -6.99 -3.96
C LEU A 41 0.20 -6.40 -2.66
N GLU A 42 1.48 -6.67 -2.35
CA GLU A 42 2.15 -6.09 -1.19
C GLU A 42 2.26 -4.57 -1.28
N PHE A 43 2.54 -4.02 -2.48
CA PHE A 43 2.54 -2.58 -2.70
C PHE A 43 1.17 -1.94 -2.46
N LEU A 44 0.09 -2.60 -2.89
CA LEU A 44 -1.26 -2.11 -2.68
C LEU A 44 -1.64 -2.15 -1.19
N ASN A 45 -1.25 -3.21 -0.45
CA ASN A 45 -1.46 -3.30 0.99
C ASN A 45 -0.72 -2.17 1.71
N TYR A 46 0.56 -1.99 1.38
CA TYR A 46 1.37 -0.87 1.88
C TYR A 46 0.75 0.49 1.56
N SER A 47 0.31 0.69 0.32
CA SER A 47 -0.35 1.91 -0.13
C SER A 47 -1.65 2.18 0.64
N SER A 48 -2.45 1.16 0.94
CA SER A 48 -3.65 1.30 1.77
C SER A 48 -3.31 1.86 3.15
N ARG A 49 -2.27 1.30 3.79
CA ARG A 49 -1.79 1.77 5.10
C ARG A 49 -1.33 3.22 5.07
N LEU A 50 -0.66 3.65 3.99
CA LEU A 50 -0.32 5.05 3.80
C LEU A 50 -1.57 5.94 3.71
N CYS A 51 -2.63 5.53 2.99
CA CYS A 51 -3.90 6.27 2.97
C CYS A 51 -4.52 6.41 4.36
N ALA A 52 -4.57 5.30 5.11
CA ALA A 52 -5.13 5.27 6.45
C ALA A 52 -4.34 6.18 7.39
N GLY A 53 -3.01 6.12 7.34
CA GLY A 53 -2.12 7.01 8.07
C GLY A 53 -2.35 8.48 7.76
N TRP A 54 -2.50 8.83 6.48
CA TRP A 54 -2.85 10.19 6.08
C TRP A 54 -4.20 10.65 6.62
N SER A 55 -5.21 9.80 6.51
CA SER A 55 -6.57 10.09 6.96
C SER A 55 -6.61 10.30 8.48
N TRP A 56 -5.91 9.44 9.23
CA TRP A 56 -5.72 9.61 10.67
C TRP A 56 -5.00 10.94 10.98
N ARG A 57 -3.89 11.23 10.30
CA ARG A 57 -3.13 12.46 10.53
C ARG A 57 -3.94 13.74 10.25
N ILE A 58 -4.81 13.73 9.25
CA ILE A 58 -5.74 14.84 8.98
C ILE A 58 -6.69 15.03 10.17
N LYS A 59 -7.23 13.94 10.73
CA LYS A 59 -8.10 13.99 11.92
C LYS A 59 -7.39 14.54 13.16
N GLU A 60 -6.10 14.24 13.32
CA GLU A 60 -5.27 14.74 14.44
C GLU A 60 -4.78 16.20 14.27
N GLY A 61 -5.14 16.88 13.18
CA GLY A 61 -4.76 18.29 12.96
C GLY A 61 -3.38 18.50 12.34
N LEU A 62 -2.85 17.52 11.59
CA LEU A 62 -1.64 17.60 10.75
C LEU A 62 -0.30 17.82 11.46
N ILE A 63 -0.27 18.09 12.76
CA ILE A 63 0.96 18.26 13.56
C ILE A 63 1.35 16.89 14.13
N VAL A 64 1.84 16.00 13.27
CA VAL A 64 2.35 14.69 13.66
C VAL A 64 3.80 14.57 13.23
N SER A 65 4.68 14.18 14.14
CA SER A 65 6.09 13.95 13.81
C SER A 65 6.24 12.74 12.89
N LYS A 66 7.27 12.73 12.04
CA LYS A 66 7.60 11.60 11.16
C LYS A 66 7.71 10.28 11.94
N LYS A 67 8.29 10.31 13.15
CA LYS A 67 8.43 9.15 14.04
C LYS A 67 7.09 8.60 14.50
N ILE A 68 6.19 9.47 14.96
CA ILE A 68 4.85 9.05 15.42
C ILE A 68 4.04 8.51 14.23
N TYR A 69 4.15 9.15 13.06
CA TYR A 69 3.49 8.68 11.85
C TYR A 69 3.98 7.28 11.43
N ALA A 70 5.29 7.05 11.41
CA ALA A 70 5.87 5.74 11.12
C ALA A 70 5.38 4.67 12.08
N GLN A 71 5.35 4.96 13.39
CA GLN A 71 4.81 4.05 14.40
C GLN A 71 3.34 3.71 14.14
N LYS A 72 2.53 4.72 13.82
CA LYS A 72 1.10 4.54 13.51
C LYS A 72 0.88 3.66 12.28
N LEU A 73 1.74 3.75 11.26
CA LEU A 73 1.63 2.88 10.07
C LEU A 73 1.77 1.39 10.40
N TYR A 74 2.59 1.03 11.39
CA TYR A 74 2.69 -0.36 11.85
C TYR A 74 1.42 -0.84 12.56
N GLU A 75 0.68 0.06 13.20
CA GLU A 75 -0.61 -0.26 13.83
C GLU A 75 -1.73 -0.51 12.80
N PHE A 76 -1.65 0.10 11.60
CA PHE A 76 -2.63 -0.11 10.52
C PHE A 76 -2.43 -1.42 9.73
N ARG A 77 -1.53 -2.32 10.17
CA ARG A 77 -1.16 -3.53 9.43
C ARG A 77 -2.34 -4.50 9.19
N GLU A 78 -3.44 -4.37 9.93
CA GLU A 78 -4.59 -5.26 9.81
C GLU A 78 -5.65 -4.83 8.76
N GLU A 79 -5.54 -3.64 8.15
CA GLU A 79 -6.46 -3.26 7.06
C GLU A 79 -6.18 -4.08 5.79
N LYS A 80 -7.13 -4.93 5.41
CA LYS A 80 -7.02 -5.84 4.26
C LYS A 80 -7.58 -5.20 2.99
N ILE A 81 -6.87 -5.39 1.88
CA ILE A 81 -7.40 -5.21 0.53
C ILE A 81 -8.70 -6.00 0.37
N ASN A 82 -9.71 -5.36 -0.22
CA ASN A 82 -10.93 -6.04 -0.61
C ASN A 82 -10.79 -6.57 -2.04
N TYR A 83 -10.68 -7.89 -2.17
CA TYR A 83 -10.71 -8.54 -3.48
C TYR A 83 -12.13 -8.55 -4.03
N THR A 84 -12.30 -8.12 -5.27
CA THR A 84 -13.62 -8.02 -5.90
C THR A 84 -13.57 -8.17 -7.40
N ASP A 85 -14.66 -8.70 -7.98
CA ASP A 85 -14.88 -8.74 -9.42
C ASP A 85 -15.63 -7.52 -9.96
N ILE A 86 -15.87 -6.52 -9.10
CA ILE A 86 -16.47 -5.25 -9.50
C ILE A 86 -15.60 -4.59 -10.58
N ARG A 87 -16.23 -4.24 -11.70
CA ARG A 87 -15.56 -3.59 -12.84
C ARG A 87 -15.89 -2.11 -12.99
N PHE A 88 -16.80 -1.59 -12.17
CA PHE A 88 -17.31 -0.22 -12.27
C PHE A 88 -17.27 0.47 -10.90
N PHE A 89 -16.82 1.72 -10.88
CA PHE A 89 -16.60 2.49 -9.65
C PHE A 89 -17.88 2.82 -8.88
N ASP A 90 -19.02 2.96 -9.58
CA ASP A 90 -20.33 3.25 -8.99
C ASP A 90 -20.86 2.12 -8.09
N LYS A 91 -20.32 0.91 -8.24
CA LYS A 91 -20.68 -0.26 -7.41
C LYS A 91 -19.79 -0.43 -6.18
N MET A 92 -18.74 0.37 -6.05
CA MET A 92 -17.85 0.36 -4.89
C MET A 92 -18.54 1.01 -3.70
N LYS A 93 -18.44 0.38 -2.52
CA LYS A 93 -19.02 0.89 -1.26
C LYS A 93 -17.87 1.23 -0.33
N GLU A 94 -17.82 2.46 0.19
CA GLU A 94 -16.74 2.95 1.06
C GLU A 94 -15.42 3.24 0.30
N TYR A 95 -14.30 3.41 1.02
CA TYR A 95 -12.97 3.71 0.48
C TYR A 95 -11.89 2.60 0.62
N PRO A 96 -12.20 1.29 0.60
CA PRO A 96 -11.15 0.28 0.56
C PRO A 96 -10.52 0.18 -0.83
N ILE A 97 -9.27 -0.30 -0.89
CA ILE A 97 -8.63 -0.64 -2.17
C ILE A 97 -9.30 -1.92 -2.71
N TYR A 98 -9.91 -1.80 -3.89
CA TYR A 98 -10.53 -2.89 -4.61
C TYR A 98 -9.57 -3.50 -5.63
N VAL A 99 -9.35 -4.80 -5.52
CA VAL A 99 -8.44 -5.53 -6.41
C VAL A 99 -9.17 -6.62 -7.17
N ASN A 100 -9.09 -6.54 -8.50
CA ASN A 100 -9.56 -7.58 -9.40
C ASN A 100 -8.42 -8.55 -9.73
N LYS A 101 -8.47 -9.78 -9.19
CA LYS A 101 -7.43 -10.80 -9.39
C LYS A 101 -7.35 -11.29 -10.84
N GLU A 102 -8.47 -11.31 -11.57
CA GLU A 102 -8.48 -11.74 -12.97
C GLU A 102 -7.70 -10.77 -13.87
N MET A 103 -7.82 -9.46 -13.61
CA MET A 103 -7.05 -8.45 -14.31
C MET A 103 -5.54 -8.48 -13.98
N MET A 104 -5.16 -9.13 -12.88
CA MET A 104 -3.74 -9.31 -12.51
C MET A 104 -3.09 -10.49 -13.24
N LYS A 105 -3.86 -11.37 -13.88
CA LYS A 105 -3.31 -12.46 -14.69
C LYS A 105 -2.68 -11.88 -15.96
N ALA A 106 -1.46 -12.31 -16.29
CA ALA A 106 -0.88 -11.99 -17.58
C ALA A 106 -1.73 -12.59 -18.71
N LYS A 107 -1.88 -11.84 -19.80
CA LYS A 107 -2.32 -12.43 -21.06
C LYS A 107 -1.24 -13.43 -21.48
N ARG A 108 -1.66 -14.69 -21.68
CA ARG A 108 -0.81 -15.71 -22.30
C ARG A 108 -0.43 -15.31 -23.72
#